data_AF-A0A8C6HDN9-F1
#
_entry.id   AF-A0A8C6HDN9-F1
#
_cell.length_a   1.000
_cell.length_b   1.000
_cell.length_c   1.000
_cell.angle_alpha   90.00
_cell.angle_beta   90.00
_cell.angle_gamma   90.00
#
_symmetry.space_group_name_H-M   'P 1'
#
loop_
_entity.id
_entity.type
_entity.pdbx_description
1 polymer ?
#
loop_
_entity_poly.entity_id
_entity_poly.type
_entity_poly.pdbx_seq_one_letter_code
_entity_poly.pdbx_strand_id
1 'polypeptide(L)'
;MSGNFFIILLLLVTPGEAKKSFLGFLNIQNTEMLSFTKTEENIVVRSSYKDKQPHSSYLLVKLEDPKVLQVVNVTKTSLGVTDFTVNLKTFPGETNVTLQLWESEGRQTTLIDELKNVRVRVFRQTDDSLLQAPIHVDSSIFLLVLSMILLNKCAFGCKIEFQVLQTVWKRPLPILLGVVIQFFLMPFCGFLLSQILGLPKAQAFGFVMTCTCPGGGGGYLFALLLEGDVTLAILMTCTSTSLALIMMPVNSYFYSRLLGLAGAFHVPVLKIVSTLLFILMPMSTGVIIKHKMPAKAICLERVVRPLSLTLMFVGIYLAFRMGLVFLRMANLEVILLGLLVPALGLLFGYSLAKVYLLPLPVCKTVALETGMLNSFLALAIIQLSFSQPKAHEASVAPFTVAMCSSSEMLLLLLVYKAKRRPSLSTEYEKTPLV
;
A
#
# COMPACT_ATOMS: atom_id res chain seq x y z
N MET A 1 -53.52 23.98 -31.19
CA MET A 1 -52.49 25.02 -31.02
C MET A 1 -51.37 24.39 -30.20
N SER A 2 -50.27 23.98 -30.84
CA SER A 2 -48.98 24.70 -30.89
C SER A 2 -48.37 24.87 -29.49
N GLY A 3 -47.17 24.42 -29.15
CA GLY A 3 -46.07 23.79 -29.88
C GLY A 3 -44.82 23.80 -28.99
N ASN A 4 -44.02 22.73 -29.10
CA ASN A 4 -42.55 22.66 -29.22
C ASN A 4 -41.55 23.30 -28.21
N PHE A 5 -40.64 22.42 -27.72
CA PHE A 5 -39.14 22.54 -27.64
C PHE A 5 -38.51 23.51 -26.58
N PHE A 6 -37.32 23.36 -25.95
CA PHE A 6 -36.22 22.37 -25.79
C PHE A 6 -35.17 22.93 -24.75
N ILE A 7 -34.45 22.07 -23.98
CA ILE A 7 -32.98 22.05 -23.63
C ILE A 7 -32.20 23.06 -22.68
N ILE A 8 -31.62 22.50 -21.57
CA ILE A 8 -30.20 22.38 -21.07
C ILE A 8 -29.29 23.53 -20.46
N LEU A 9 -28.71 23.19 -19.26
CA LEU A 9 -27.39 23.43 -18.56
C LEU A 9 -26.83 24.76 -17.96
N LEU A 10 -26.31 24.61 -16.71
CA LEU A 10 -25.03 25.06 -16.02
C LEU A 10 -24.55 26.53 -16.18
N LEU A 11 -23.89 27.25 -15.26
CA LEU A 11 -22.95 26.98 -14.15
C LEU A 11 -22.67 28.35 -13.48
N LEU A 12 -22.55 28.48 -12.15
CA LEU A 12 -21.34 28.97 -11.44
C LEU A 12 -21.61 29.24 -9.96
N VAL A 13 -20.74 28.63 -9.16
CA VAL A 13 -20.61 28.71 -7.71
C VAL A 13 -20.14 30.10 -7.31
N THR A 14 -20.85 30.72 -6.37
CA THR A 14 -20.42 31.90 -5.61
C THR A 14 -19.32 31.54 -4.61
N PRO A 15 -18.18 32.24 -4.56
CA PRO A 15 -17.36 32.29 -3.35
C PRO A 15 -17.76 33.51 -2.54
N GLY A 16 -18.40 33.27 -1.40
CA GLY A 16 -18.63 34.29 -0.38
C GLY A 16 -17.31 34.74 0.23
N GLU A 17 -17.05 36.04 0.16
CA GLU A 17 -16.00 36.72 0.91
C GLU A 17 -16.34 36.72 2.40
N ALA A 18 -15.49 36.08 3.20
CA ALA A 18 -15.37 36.34 4.64
C ALA A 18 -13.94 36.06 5.10
N LYS A 19 -12.98 36.85 4.59
CA LYS A 19 -11.60 36.83 5.10
C LYS A 19 -11.54 37.73 6.33
N LYS A 20 -11.82 37.17 7.51
CA LYS A 20 -11.52 37.84 8.78
C LYS A 20 -10.01 38.12 8.85
N SER A 21 -9.69 39.39 8.95
CA SER A 21 -8.40 39.95 9.33
C SER A 21 -7.89 39.37 10.64
N PHE A 22 -6.66 38.86 10.66
CA PHE A 22 -5.83 38.80 11.86
C PHE A 22 -4.44 39.33 11.51
N LEU A 23 -4.06 40.43 12.17
CA LEU A 23 -2.90 41.29 11.95
C LEU A 23 -1.63 40.71 12.56
N GLY A 24 -0.71 40.16 11.76
CA GLY A 24 0.65 39.82 12.20
C GLY A 24 1.58 39.64 10.99
N PHE A 25 2.84 40.04 11.14
CA PHE A 25 3.91 39.82 10.16
C PHE A 25 4.50 38.40 10.27
N LEU A 26 4.36 37.73 11.41
CA LEU A 26 4.81 36.36 11.66
C LEU A 26 3.75 35.31 11.31
N ASN A 27 4.12 34.25 10.58
CA ASN A 27 3.25 33.13 10.28
C ASN A 27 3.94 31.78 10.50
N ILE A 28 3.23 30.85 11.14
CA ILE A 28 3.62 29.45 11.31
C ILE A 28 2.65 28.61 10.48
N GLN A 29 3.17 27.66 9.70
CA GLN A 29 2.42 26.91 8.69
C GLN A 29 1.25 26.05 9.25
N ASN A 30 1.12 25.90 10.59
CA ASN A 30 0.01 25.25 11.29
C ASN A 30 -0.34 26.03 12.57
N THR A 31 -1.54 26.60 12.65
CA THR A 31 -1.83 27.74 13.53
C THR A 31 -2.48 27.48 14.89
N GLU A 32 -2.63 26.25 15.38
CA GLU A 32 -3.29 26.06 16.70
C GLU A 32 -2.61 25.06 17.64
N MET A 33 -1.78 24.14 17.13
CA MET A 33 -1.03 23.18 17.94
C MET A 33 0.17 22.67 17.15
N LEU A 34 1.37 22.79 17.70
CA LEU A 34 2.56 22.15 17.15
C LEU A 34 2.81 20.86 17.93
N SER A 35 2.58 19.74 17.26
CA SER A 35 2.84 18.40 17.78
C SER A 35 4.18 17.90 17.27
N PHE A 36 5.16 17.78 18.17
CA PHE A 36 6.48 17.23 17.85
C PHE A 36 6.55 15.77 18.28
N THR A 37 7.15 14.94 17.44
CA THR A 37 7.29 13.49 17.66
C THR A 37 8.75 13.05 17.80
N LYS A 38 9.70 13.92 17.42
CA LYS A 38 11.14 13.68 17.54
C LYS A 38 11.78 14.63 18.56
N THR A 39 12.93 14.20 19.09
CA THR A 39 13.76 14.91 20.07
C THR A 39 14.43 16.18 19.51
N GLU A 40 14.60 16.28 18.20
CA GLU A 40 15.09 17.46 17.48
C GLU A 40 14.20 17.73 16.27
N GLU A 41 13.54 18.88 16.24
CA GLU A 41 12.70 19.31 15.13
C GLU A 41 12.92 20.80 14.81
N ASN A 42 12.74 21.14 13.53
CA ASN A 42 12.95 22.49 13.02
C ASN A 42 11.58 23.14 12.79
N ILE A 43 11.35 24.31 13.36
CA ILE A 43 10.19 25.15 13.00
C ILE A 43 10.65 26.18 11.99
N VAL A 44 10.00 26.22 10.84
CA VAL A 44 10.14 27.32 9.89
C VAL A 44 9.09 28.38 10.24
N VAL A 45 9.56 29.52 10.74
CA VAL A 45 8.76 30.72 10.99
C VAL A 45 8.93 31.63 9.79
N ARG A 46 7.86 31.84 9.02
CA ARG A 46 7.89 32.78 7.89
C ARG A 46 7.53 34.16 8.37
N SER A 47 8.33 35.16 8.02
CA SER A 47 8.00 36.56 8.24
C SER A 47 7.74 37.24 6.91
N SER A 48 6.63 37.96 6.81
CA SER A 48 6.34 38.83 5.66
C SER A 48 7.07 40.18 5.75
N TYR A 49 7.92 40.38 6.76
CA TYR A 49 8.69 41.61 6.97
C TYR A 49 9.86 41.71 5.98
N LYS A 50 9.96 42.85 5.29
CA LYS A 50 11.10 43.18 4.43
C LYS A 50 12.07 44.05 5.22
N ASP A 51 13.29 43.56 5.41
CA ASP A 51 14.32 44.30 6.13
C ASP A 51 14.67 45.61 5.44
N LYS A 52 14.88 46.65 6.25
CA LYS A 52 15.47 47.92 5.80
C LYS A 52 17.00 47.83 5.66
N GLN A 53 17.68 46.95 6.41
CA GLN A 53 19.12 46.70 6.37
C GLN A 53 19.46 45.20 6.53
N PRO A 54 20.57 44.67 5.98
CA PRO A 54 20.81 43.21 5.87
C PRO A 54 20.88 42.43 7.20
N HIS A 55 20.97 43.10 8.35
CA HIS A 55 21.18 42.47 9.66
C HIS A 55 20.40 43.15 10.82
N SER A 56 19.39 43.98 10.54
CA SER A 56 18.66 44.72 11.60
C SER A 56 17.63 43.87 12.34
N SER A 57 17.09 42.82 11.73
CA SER A 57 16.03 41.97 12.31
C SER A 57 16.59 40.76 13.07
N TYR A 58 16.10 40.49 14.28
CA TYR A 58 16.34 39.23 15.00
C TYR A 58 15.05 38.69 15.64
N LEU A 59 14.92 37.36 15.68
CA LEU A 59 13.78 36.69 16.29
C LEU A 59 14.15 36.23 17.70
N LEU A 60 13.44 36.73 18.71
CA LEU A 60 13.57 36.32 20.10
C LEU A 60 12.47 35.29 20.43
N VAL A 61 12.89 34.09 20.83
CA VAL A 61 11.98 33.01 21.24
C VAL A 61 11.96 32.95 22.76
N LYS A 62 10.81 33.25 23.37
CA LYS A 62 10.59 33.11 24.82
C LYS A 62 9.83 31.83 25.11
N LEU A 63 10.39 31.05 26.02
CA LEU A 63 9.89 29.74 26.43
C LEU A 63 9.31 29.86 27.84
N GLU A 64 8.11 29.34 28.06
CA GLU A 64 7.47 29.38 29.38
C GLU A 64 8.03 28.28 30.30
N ASP A 65 8.40 27.11 29.75
CA ASP A 65 9.11 26.05 30.49
C ASP A 65 10.37 25.55 29.75
N PRO A 66 11.58 25.94 30.19
CA PRO A 66 12.85 25.51 29.58
C PRO A 66 13.20 24.04 29.83
N LYS A 67 12.44 23.33 30.69
CA LYS A 67 12.60 21.87 30.90
C LYS A 67 11.87 21.05 29.85
N VAL A 68 10.87 21.63 29.17
CA VAL A 68 10.05 20.99 28.13
C VAL A 68 10.56 21.32 26.73
N LEU A 69 11.18 22.48 26.52
CA LEU A 69 11.57 22.92 25.19
C LEU A 69 12.79 23.84 25.26
N GLN A 70 13.82 23.56 24.44
CA GLN A 70 15.07 24.32 24.38
C GLN A 70 15.36 24.77 22.96
N VAL A 71 15.73 26.04 22.78
CA VAL A 71 16.15 26.57 21.47
C VAL A 71 17.63 26.30 21.29
N VAL A 72 17.97 25.53 20.25
CA VAL A 72 19.34 25.15 19.92
C VAL A 72 20.02 26.25 19.12
N ASN A 73 19.35 26.75 18.08
CA ASN A 73 19.78 27.92 17.32
C ASN A 73 18.60 28.52 16.52
N VAL A 74 18.80 29.75 16.05
CA VAL A 74 17.89 30.42 15.11
C VAL A 74 18.72 30.83 13.90
N THR A 75 18.34 30.36 12.72
CA THR A 75 19.06 30.63 11.47
C THR A 75 18.16 31.40 10.51
N LYS A 76 18.70 32.46 9.89
CA LYS A 76 18.01 33.25 8.88
C LYS A 76 18.28 32.63 7.51
N THR A 77 17.23 32.29 6.77
CA THR A 77 17.32 31.35 5.64
C THR A 77 17.40 32.05 4.28
N SER A 78 17.09 33.35 4.14
CA SER A 78 17.22 34.06 2.86
C SER A 78 17.45 35.58 2.97
N LEU A 79 18.09 36.16 1.94
CA LEU A 79 18.46 37.58 1.82
C LEU A 79 17.35 38.50 1.27
N GLY A 80 16.17 37.97 0.92
CA GLY A 80 15.08 38.74 0.28
C GLY A 80 13.71 38.63 0.94
N VAL A 81 13.46 37.55 1.71
CA VAL A 81 12.26 37.33 2.54
C VAL A 81 12.74 36.72 3.86
N THR A 82 12.39 37.32 5.00
CA THR A 82 13.00 37.00 6.31
C THR A 82 12.43 35.72 6.92
N ASP A 83 12.69 34.57 6.29
CA ASP A 83 12.34 33.27 6.86
C ASP A 83 13.36 32.87 7.93
N PHE A 84 12.88 32.64 9.15
CA PHE A 84 13.67 32.16 10.28
C PHE A 84 13.41 30.67 10.51
N THR A 85 14.47 29.88 10.54
CA THR A 85 14.42 28.48 10.96
C THR A 85 14.87 28.40 12.41
N VAL A 86 13.96 28.05 13.32
CA VAL A 86 14.23 27.84 14.74
C VAL A 86 14.45 26.34 14.96
N ASN A 87 15.65 25.96 15.36
CA ASN A 87 15.94 24.57 15.72
C ASN A 87 15.67 24.38 17.20
N LEU A 88 14.81 23.41 17.51
CA LEU A 88 14.33 23.16 18.85
C LEU A 88 14.71 21.74 19.29
N LYS A 89 15.12 21.64 20.55
CA LYS A 89 15.27 20.40 21.28
C LYS A 89 14.08 20.25 22.21
N THR A 90 13.33 19.17 22.06
CA THR A 90 12.04 18.97 22.71
C THR A 90 12.12 17.87 23.77
N PHE A 91 11.45 18.10 24.89
CA PHE A 91 11.31 17.17 26.01
C PHE A 91 9.81 16.98 26.31
N PRO A 92 9.38 15.81 26.80
CA PRO A 92 7.96 15.48 26.92
C PRO A 92 7.21 16.41 27.88
N GLY A 93 6.11 16.99 27.40
CA GLY A 93 5.31 17.96 28.16
C GLY A 93 4.49 18.88 27.25
N GLU A 94 3.57 19.64 27.86
CA GLU A 94 2.88 20.76 27.21
C GLU A 94 3.50 22.07 27.69
N THR A 95 3.88 22.94 26.75
CA THR A 95 4.37 24.28 27.09
C THR A 95 3.88 25.29 26.06
N ASN A 96 3.78 26.56 26.44
CA ASN A 96 3.51 27.63 25.50
C ASN A 96 4.81 28.28 25.06
N VAL A 97 4.86 28.63 23.77
CA VAL A 97 5.96 29.39 23.19
C VAL A 97 5.44 30.75 22.77
N THR A 98 6.22 31.79 23.10
CA THR A 98 5.98 33.16 22.63
C THR A 98 7.10 33.56 21.69
N LEU A 99 6.75 33.95 20.46
CA LEU A 99 7.69 34.38 19.44
C LEU A 99 7.61 35.90 19.29
N GLN A 100 8.75 36.59 19.46
CA GLN A 100 8.84 38.04 19.35
C GLN A 100 9.82 38.41 18.23
N LEU A 101 9.38 39.18 17.23
CA LEU A 101 10.23 39.72 16.19
C LEU A 101 10.70 41.13 16.56
N TRP A 102 12.01 41.35 16.57
CA TRP A 102 12.62 42.61 16.96
C TRP A 102 13.46 43.20 15.81
N GLU A 103 13.47 44.53 15.70
CA GLU A 103 14.38 45.28 14.84
C GLU A 103 15.31 46.16 15.69
N SER A 104 16.61 46.10 15.39
CA SER A 104 17.64 46.94 16.00
C SER A 104 18.06 48.04 15.03
N GLU A 105 17.80 49.30 15.37
CA GLU A 105 18.24 50.47 14.62
C GLU A 105 19.17 51.30 15.53
N GLY A 106 20.49 51.11 15.37
CA GLY A 106 21.49 51.75 16.24
C GLY A 106 21.48 51.20 17.67
N ARG A 107 21.17 52.06 18.66
CA ARG A 107 21.07 51.68 20.10
C ARG A 107 19.64 51.39 20.57
N GLN A 108 18.63 51.54 19.70
CA GLN A 108 17.23 51.29 20.04
C GLN A 108 16.75 50.00 19.40
N THR A 109 16.12 49.15 20.21
CA THR A 109 15.45 47.92 19.79
C THR A 109 13.95 48.13 19.84
N THR A 110 13.25 47.81 18.74
CA THR A 110 11.80 47.95 18.62
C THR A 110 11.16 46.58 18.37
N LEU A 111 10.05 46.30 19.04
CA LEU A 111 9.27 45.08 18.86
C LEU A 111 8.33 45.29 17.66
N ILE A 112 8.47 44.44 16.64
CA ILE A 112 7.67 44.55 15.40
C ILE A 112 6.37 43.76 15.54
N ASP A 113 6.46 42.53 16.04
CA ASP A 113 5.32 41.62 16.13
C ASP A 113 5.54 40.55 17.21
N GLU A 114 4.45 40.08 17.81
CA GLU A 114 4.46 39.11 18.90
C GLU A 114 3.36 38.06 18.74
N LEU A 115 3.77 36.80 18.62
CA LEU A 115 2.87 35.64 18.63
C LEU A 115 2.86 35.03 20.04
N LYS A 116 1.76 35.23 20.78
CA LYS A 116 1.58 34.67 22.14
C LYS A 116 0.85 33.33 22.11
N ASN A 117 1.10 32.51 23.13
CA ASN A 117 0.33 31.30 23.45
C ASN A 117 0.32 30.23 22.35
N VAL A 118 1.44 30.02 21.67
CA VAL A 118 1.57 28.87 20.76
C VAL A 118 1.72 27.62 21.61
N ARG A 119 0.63 26.85 21.73
CA ARG A 119 0.63 25.57 22.45
C ARG A 119 1.49 24.55 21.73
N VAL A 120 2.55 24.12 22.39
CA VAL A 120 3.41 23.04 21.94
C VAL A 120 3.14 21.82 22.80
N ARG A 121 2.65 20.75 22.18
CA ARG A 121 2.43 19.47 22.83
C ARG A 121 3.51 18.52 22.36
N VAL A 122 4.50 18.27 23.22
CA VAL A 122 5.51 17.25 23.01
C VAL A 122 4.99 15.97 23.60
N PHE A 123 4.54 15.06 22.74
CA PHE A 123 4.09 13.76 23.21
C PHE A 123 5.28 13.03 23.83
N ARG A 124 5.10 12.49 25.05
CA ARG A 124 5.99 11.46 25.55
C ARG A 124 5.98 10.38 24.48
N GLN A 125 7.15 10.08 23.93
CA GLN A 125 7.35 8.82 23.26
C GLN A 125 7.07 7.79 24.36
N THR A 126 5.81 7.37 24.45
CA THR A 126 5.44 6.20 25.23
C THR A 126 6.41 5.15 24.74
N ASP A 127 7.04 4.47 25.69
CA ASP A 127 7.79 3.26 25.47
C ASP A 127 6.86 2.20 24.82
N ASP A 128 6.49 2.42 23.56
CA ASP A 128 6.34 1.37 22.57
C ASP A 128 7.74 0.81 22.22
N SER A 129 8.77 1.04 23.04
CA SER A 129 10.07 0.39 22.96
C SER A 129 9.99 -1.13 23.19
N LEU A 130 8.86 -1.67 23.66
CA LEU A 130 8.61 -3.12 23.63
C LEU A 130 8.10 -3.65 22.27
N LEU A 131 7.63 -2.80 21.35
CA LEU A 131 7.14 -3.23 20.03
C LEU A 131 7.74 -2.47 18.83
N GLN A 132 8.49 -1.41 19.11
CA GLN A 132 9.16 -0.53 18.17
C GLN A 132 10.62 -0.41 18.57
N ALA A 133 11.23 -1.54 18.97
CA ALA A 133 12.64 -1.71 18.67
C ALA A 133 12.77 -1.34 17.18
N PRO A 134 13.65 -0.39 16.81
CA PRO A 134 14.05 -0.31 15.42
C PRO A 134 14.49 -1.73 15.12
N ILE A 135 13.75 -2.42 14.26
CA ILE A 135 14.29 -3.65 13.70
C ILE A 135 15.44 -3.07 12.88
N HIS A 136 16.61 -3.00 13.52
CA HIS A 136 17.87 -3.00 12.83
C HIS A 136 17.87 -4.38 12.19
N VAL A 137 17.13 -4.49 11.09
CA VAL A 137 17.22 -5.62 10.20
C VAL A 137 18.63 -5.44 9.72
N ASP A 138 19.53 -6.18 10.37
CA ASP A 138 20.93 -6.21 10.04
C ASP A 138 21.00 -6.29 8.51
N SER A 139 21.84 -5.47 7.85
CA SER A 139 21.83 -5.40 6.39
C SER A 139 21.96 -6.82 5.77
N SER A 140 22.62 -7.71 6.50
CA SER A 140 22.74 -9.14 6.29
C SER A 140 21.39 -9.89 6.29
N ILE A 141 20.50 -9.64 7.26
CA ILE A 141 19.16 -10.26 7.34
C ILE A 141 18.28 -9.77 6.18
N PHE A 142 18.32 -8.48 5.85
CA PHE A 142 17.56 -7.94 4.72
C PHE A 142 18.04 -8.56 3.40
N LEU A 143 19.35 -8.65 3.19
CA LEU A 143 19.96 -9.29 2.04
C LEU A 143 19.60 -10.78 1.96
N LEU A 144 19.60 -11.48 3.10
CA LEU A 144 19.20 -12.88 3.19
C LEU A 144 17.74 -13.08 2.76
N VAL A 145 16.81 -12.28 3.31
CA VAL A 145 15.38 -12.35 2.97
C VAL A 145 15.16 -12.03 1.50
N LEU A 146 15.82 -10.99 0.98
CA LEU A 146 15.74 -10.61 -0.43
C LEU A 146 16.24 -11.75 -1.34
N SER A 147 17.39 -12.34 -1.02
CA SER A 147 17.95 -13.48 -1.75
C SER A 147 16.99 -14.67 -1.77
N MET A 148 16.37 -14.98 -0.62
CA MET A 148 15.36 -16.05 -0.54
C MET A 148 14.11 -15.75 -1.39
N ILE A 149 13.63 -14.50 -1.41
CA ILE A 149 12.50 -14.09 -2.25
C ILE A 149 12.84 -14.25 -3.74
N LEU A 150 14.02 -13.79 -4.17
CA LEU A 150 14.48 -13.92 -5.56
C LEU A 150 14.63 -15.39 -5.98
N LEU A 151 15.20 -16.22 -5.11
CA LEU A 151 15.34 -17.66 -5.34
C LEU A 151 13.97 -18.34 -5.47
N ASN A 152 13.01 -17.97 -4.61
CA ASN A 152 11.64 -18.48 -4.67
C ASN A 152 10.92 -18.06 -5.97
N LYS A 153 11.11 -16.81 -6.42
CA LYS A 153 10.55 -16.33 -7.71
C LYS A 153 11.17 -17.03 -8.91
N CYS A 154 12.48 -17.25 -8.88
CA CYS A 154 13.18 -18.02 -9.91
C CYS A 154 12.63 -19.43 -10.02
N ALA A 155 12.49 -20.12 -8.89
CA ALA A 155 11.97 -21.47 -8.90
C ALA A 155 10.48 -21.57 -9.24
N PHE A 156 9.68 -20.56 -8.92
CA PHE A 156 8.33 -20.46 -9.47
C PHE A 156 8.36 -20.40 -11.00
N GLY A 157 9.30 -19.63 -11.57
CA GLY A 157 9.58 -19.62 -13.01
C GLY A 157 9.92 -21.01 -13.58
N CYS A 158 10.66 -21.84 -12.83
CA CYS A 158 10.99 -23.20 -13.28
C CYS A 158 9.78 -24.13 -13.43
N LYS A 159 8.65 -23.84 -12.78
CA LYS A 159 7.41 -24.63 -12.91
C LYS A 159 6.67 -24.36 -14.23
N ILE A 160 7.07 -23.33 -14.97
CA ILE A 160 6.40 -22.93 -16.20
C ILE A 160 7.05 -23.66 -17.37
N GLU A 161 6.28 -24.56 -17.99
CA GLU A 161 6.70 -25.24 -19.21
C GLU A 161 6.30 -24.44 -20.45
N PHE A 162 7.25 -24.28 -21.38
CA PHE A 162 7.01 -23.53 -22.61
C PHE A 162 5.90 -24.14 -23.48
N GLN A 163 5.79 -25.48 -23.48
CA GLN A 163 4.73 -26.21 -24.18
C GLN A 163 3.34 -25.92 -23.59
N VAL A 164 3.26 -25.75 -22.26
CA VAL A 164 2.03 -25.38 -21.58
C VAL A 164 1.61 -23.96 -21.99
N LEU A 165 2.57 -23.04 -22.17
CA LEU A 165 2.32 -21.69 -22.69
C LEU A 165 1.70 -21.69 -24.10
N GLN A 166 2.07 -22.64 -24.96
CA GLN A 166 1.45 -22.77 -26.29
C GLN A 166 -0.03 -23.19 -26.21
N THR A 167 -0.44 -23.86 -25.13
CA THR A 167 -1.82 -24.29 -24.93
C THR A 167 -2.76 -23.10 -24.67
N VAL A 168 -2.24 -21.97 -24.20
CA VAL A 168 -2.97 -20.68 -24.06
C VAL A 168 -3.68 -20.31 -25.36
N TRP A 169 -2.98 -20.46 -26.50
CA TRP A 169 -3.50 -20.09 -27.81
C TRP A 169 -4.65 -20.99 -28.26
N LYS A 170 -4.77 -22.19 -27.71
CA LYS A 170 -5.86 -23.13 -28.03
C LYS A 170 -7.14 -22.83 -27.25
N ARG A 171 -7.03 -22.24 -26.06
CA ARG A 171 -8.18 -21.92 -25.18
C ARG A 171 -7.96 -20.58 -24.44
N PRO A 172 -8.01 -19.43 -25.15
CA PRO A 172 -7.67 -18.13 -24.57
C PRO A 172 -8.77 -17.57 -23.65
N LEU A 173 -10.01 -18.03 -23.78
CA LEU A 173 -11.17 -17.44 -23.10
C LEU A 173 -11.02 -17.35 -21.57
N PRO A 174 -10.63 -18.41 -20.82
CA PRO A 174 -10.50 -18.31 -19.36
C PRO A 174 -9.40 -17.34 -18.93
N ILE A 175 -8.32 -17.24 -19.72
CA ILE A 175 -7.20 -16.33 -19.45
C ILE A 175 -7.63 -14.88 -19.69
N LEU A 176 -8.37 -14.62 -20.78
CA LEU A 176 -8.92 -13.29 -21.07
C LEU A 176 -9.88 -12.84 -19.95
N LEU A 177 -10.74 -13.74 -19.46
CA LEU A 177 -11.60 -13.45 -18.32
C LEU A 177 -10.79 -13.07 -17.07
N GLY A 178 -9.75 -13.85 -16.76
CA GLY A 178 -8.85 -13.52 -15.65
C GLY A 178 -8.21 -12.14 -15.78
N VAL A 179 -7.71 -11.80 -16.98
CA VAL A 179 -7.12 -10.49 -17.28
C VAL A 179 -8.12 -9.36 -17.10
N VAL A 180 -9.33 -9.50 -17.63
CA VAL A 180 -10.39 -8.49 -17.51
C VAL A 180 -10.76 -8.28 -16.05
N ILE A 181 -10.90 -9.36 -15.29
CA ILE A 181 -11.24 -9.28 -13.87
C ILE A 181 -10.11 -8.63 -13.08
N GLN A 182 -8.87 -9.11 -13.22
CA GLN A 182 -7.72 -8.65 -12.42
C GLN A 182 -7.29 -7.21 -12.72
N PHE A 183 -7.34 -6.77 -13.98
CA PHE A 183 -6.80 -5.45 -14.35
C PHE A 183 -7.85 -4.37 -14.61
N PHE A 184 -9.13 -4.73 -14.71
CA PHE A 184 -10.21 -3.75 -14.91
C PHE A 184 -11.25 -3.81 -13.79
N LEU A 185 -11.88 -4.98 -13.59
CA LEU A 185 -13.01 -5.10 -12.65
C LEU A 185 -12.56 -4.94 -11.19
N MET A 186 -11.51 -5.64 -10.78
CA MET A 186 -10.99 -5.61 -9.41
C MET A 186 -10.46 -4.22 -9.02
N PRO A 187 -9.61 -3.54 -9.82
CA PRO A 187 -9.17 -2.19 -9.51
C PRO A 187 -10.32 -1.19 -9.40
N PHE A 188 -11.32 -1.32 -10.30
CA PHE A 188 -12.52 -0.49 -10.26
C PHE A 188 -13.34 -0.70 -8.99
N CYS A 189 -13.58 -1.96 -8.62
CA CYS A 189 -14.26 -2.29 -7.37
C CYS A 189 -13.47 -1.83 -6.15
N GLY A 190 -12.16 -2.05 -6.11
CA GLY A 190 -11.29 -1.58 -5.03
C GLY A 190 -11.34 -0.06 -4.86
N PHE A 191 -11.30 0.68 -5.97
CA PHE A 191 -11.48 2.13 -5.96
C PHE A 191 -12.87 2.52 -5.45
N LEU A 192 -13.94 2.00 -6.06
CA LEU A 192 -15.31 2.36 -5.72
C LEU A 192 -15.63 2.09 -4.25
N LEU A 193 -15.27 0.91 -3.75
CA LEU A 193 -15.49 0.54 -2.35
C LEU A 193 -14.67 1.40 -1.40
N SER A 194 -13.44 1.76 -1.76
CA SER A 194 -12.64 2.68 -0.95
C SER A 194 -13.25 4.07 -0.84
N GLN A 195 -13.94 4.53 -1.89
CA GLN A 195 -14.67 5.80 -1.88
C GLN A 195 -15.96 5.70 -1.06
N ILE A 196 -16.73 4.63 -1.23
CA ILE A 196 -17.98 4.40 -0.48
C ILE A 196 -17.71 4.34 1.03
N LEU A 197 -16.62 3.68 1.43
CA LEU A 197 -16.21 3.54 2.82
C LEU A 197 -15.44 4.76 3.37
N GLY A 198 -15.19 5.79 2.55
CA GLY A 198 -14.52 7.01 3.00
C GLY A 198 -13.08 6.81 3.49
N LEU A 199 -12.34 5.86 2.92
CA LEU A 199 -11.00 5.53 3.37
C LEU A 199 -10.00 6.68 3.15
N PRO A 200 -9.01 6.87 4.06
CA PRO A 200 -7.87 7.75 3.83
C PRO A 200 -7.19 7.46 2.49
N LYS A 201 -6.75 8.51 1.79
CA LYS A 201 -6.25 8.38 0.41
C LYS A 201 -5.08 7.40 0.27
N ALA A 202 -4.20 7.30 1.27
CA ALA A 202 -3.09 6.36 1.26
C ALA A 202 -3.57 4.90 1.34
N GLN A 203 -4.51 4.61 2.23
CA GLN A 203 -5.11 3.27 2.37
C GLN A 203 -5.93 2.90 1.13
N ALA A 204 -6.75 3.83 0.61
CA ALA A 204 -7.50 3.66 -0.63
C ALA A 204 -6.58 3.30 -1.81
N PHE A 205 -5.47 4.03 -1.96
CA PHE A 205 -4.47 3.70 -2.96
C PHE A 205 -3.83 2.32 -2.73
N GLY A 206 -3.56 1.95 -1.48
CA GLY A 206 -3.08 0.60 -1.11
C GLY A 206 -4.02 -0.52 -1.55
N PHE A 207 -5.33 -0.34 -1.36
CA PHE A 207 -6.35 -1.28 -1.83
C PHE A 207 -6.40 -1.37 -3.35
N VAL A 208 -6.40 -0.23 -4.04
CA VAL A 208 -6.37 -0.21 -5.50
C VAL A 208 -5.13 -0.93 -6.01
N MET A 209 -3.94 -0.63 -5.47
CA MET A 209 -2.71 -1.30 -5.87
C MET A 209 -2.77 -2.82 -5.65
N THR A 210 -3.39 -3.26 -4.56
CA THR A 210 -3.63 -4.69 -4.30
C THR A 210 -4.56 -5.30 -5.34
N CYS A 211 -5.66 -4.62 -5.66
CA CYS A 211 -6.62 -5.05 -6.68
C CYS A 211 -6.04 -5.07 -8.09
N THR A 212 -4.98 -4.32 -8.36
CA THR A 212 -4.26 -4.33 -9.65
C THR A 212 -3.20 -5.43 -9.73
N CYS A 213 -2.94 -6.15 -8.64
CA CYS A 213 -1.93 -7.19 -8.66
C CYS A 213 -2.36 -8.39 -9.51
N PRO A 214 -1.41 -9.04 -10.20
CA PRO A 214 -1.67 -10.34 -10.83
C PRO A 214 -2.00 -11.41 -9.77
N GLY A 215 -2.42 -12.58 -10.26
CA GLY A 215 -2.68 -13.75 -9.42
C GLY A 215 -1.51 -14.08 -8.48
N GLY A 216 -1.85 -14.50 -7.27
CA GLY A 216 -0.92 -14.85 -6.20
C GLY A 216 -0.29 -16.23 -6.43
N GLY A 217 0.96 -16.40 -6.01
CA GLY A 217 1.70 -17.65 -6.18
C GLY A 217 1.14 -18.86 -5.41
N GLY A 218 0.05 -18.72 -4.66
CA GLY A 218 -0.66 -19.82 -4.00
C GLY A 218 -1.83 -20.39 -4.80
N GLY A 219 -2.31 -19.70 -5.85
CA GLY A 219 -3.53 -20.05 -6.58
C GLY A 219 -3.52 -21.48 -7.16
N TYR A 220 -2.41 -21.90 -7.77
CA TYR A 220 -2.26 -23.26 -8.32
C TYR A 220 -2.36 -24.37 -7.25
N LEU A 221 -1.92 -24.11 -6.01
CA LEU A 221 -2.02 -25.09 -4.93
C LEU A 221 -3.47 -25.26 -4.49
N PHE A 222 -4.21 -24.15 -4.35
CA PHE A 222 -5.64 -24.21 -4.07
C PHE A 222 -6.43 -24.79 -5.23
N ALA A 223 -6.03 -24.53 -6.48
CA ALA A 223 -6.60 -25.18 -7.65
C ALA A 223 -6.41 -26.71 -7.57
N LEU A 224 -5.22 -27.19 -7.19
CA LEU A 224 -4.99 -28.62 -6.96
C LEU A 224 -5.89 -29.17 -5.83
N LEU A 225 -5.94 -28.48 -4.69
CA LEU A 225 -6.68 -28.94 -3.50
C LEU A 225 -8.21 -28.91 -3.67
N LEU A 226 -8.72 -28.02 -4.52
CA LEU A 226 -10.14 -27.85 -4.81
C LEU A 226 -10.57 -28.51 -6.13
N GLU A 227 -9.70 -29.30 -6.76
CA GLU A 227 -9.94 -29.97 -8.04
C GLU A 227 -10.34 -29.01 -9.17
N GLY A 228 -9.59 -27.91 -9.26
CA GLY A 228 -9.51 -27.05 -10.42
C GLY A 228 -8.48 -27.54 -11.44
N ASP A 229 -8.40 -26.83 -12.55
CA ASP A 229 -7.37 -26.99 -13.57
C ASP A 229 -6.07 -26.29 -13.12
N VAL A 230 -5.08 -27.08 -12.70
CA VAL A 230 -3.76 -26.59 -12.22
C VAL A 230 -2.93 -26.00 -13.36
N THR A 231 -3.01 -26.60 -14.55
CA THR A 231 -2.30 -26.14 -15.74
C THR A 231 -2.80 -24.75 -16.13
N LEU A 232 -4.13 -24.56 -16.11
CA LEU A 232 -4.73 -23.25 -16.34
C LEU A 232 -4.33 -22.23 -15.28
N ALA A 233 -4.27 -22.61 -14.00
CA ALA A 233 -3.88 -21.71 -12.91
C ALA A 233 -2.48 -21.13 -13.16
N ILE A 234 -1.51 -21.99 -13.46
CA ILE A 234 -0.13 -21.60 -13.77
C ILE A 234 -0.09 -20.64 -14.98
N LEU A 235 -0.88 -20.94 -16.02
CA LEU A 235 -0.97 -20.10 -17.21
C LEU A 235 -1.56 -18.72 -16.92
N MET A 236 -2.64 -18.65 -16.15
CA MET A 236 -3.27 -17.40 -15.73
C MET A 236 -2.31 -16.57 -14.88
N THR A 237 -1.62 -17.17 -13.90
CA THR A 237 -0.62 -16.45 -13.10
C THR A 237 0.53 -15.93 -13.96
N CYS A 238 1.04 -16.74 -14.89
CA CYS A 238 2.16 -16.33 -15.76
C CYS A 238 1.78 -15.17 -16.70
N THR A 239 0.61 -15.29 -17.35
CA THR A 239 0.10 -14.28 -18.29
C THR A 239 -0.23 -12.98 -17.57
N SER A 240 -0.91 -13.05 -16.42
CA SER A 240 -1.21 -11.88 -15.61
C SER A 240 0.06 -11.22 -15.06
N THR A 241 1.05 -11.98 -14.57
CA THR A 241 2.31 -11.43 -14.08
C THR A 241 3.08 -10.69 -15.17
N SER A 242 3.06 -11.21 -16.41
CA SER A 242 3.67 -10.54 -17.55
C SER A 242 2.94 -9.25 -17.91
N LEU A 243 1.60 -9.29 -17.91
CA LEU A 243 0.76 -8.14 -18.22
C LEU A 243 0.79 -7.05 -17.14
N ALA A 244 1.05 -7.44 -15.88
CA ALA A 244 1.17 -6.54 -14.74
C ALA A 244 2.27 -5.48 -14.93
N LEU A 245 3.32 -5.78 -15.70
CA LEU A 245 4.39 -4.83 -16.02
C LEU A 245 3.86 -3.54 -16.67
N ILE A 246 2.77 -3.66 -17.43
CA ILE A 246 2.12 -2.53 -18.12
C ILE A 246 0.89 -2.08 -17.34
N MET A 247 0.03 -3.03 -16.95
CA MET A 247 -1.27 -2.70 -16.36
C MET A 247 -1.18 -2.12 -14.95
N MET A 248 -0.23 -2.55 -14.12
CA MET A 248 -0.09 -1.99 -12.76
C MET A 248 0.35 -0.51 -12.80
N PRO A 249 1.39 -0.11 -13.55
CA PRO A 249 1.74 1.30 -13.73
C PRO A 249 0.58 2.15 -14.28
N VAL A 250 -0.13 1.65 -15.29
CA VAL A 250 -1.27 2.35 -15.91
C VAL A 250 -2.40 2.56 -14.91
N ASN A 251 -2.82 1.50 -14.21
CA ASN A 251 -3.86 1.61 -13.19
C ASN A 251 -3.41 2.50 -12.03
N SER A 252 -2.16 2.38 -11.59
CA SER A 252 -1.59 3.21 -10.53
C SER A 252 -1.66 4.70 -10.90
N TYR A 253 -1.27 5.04 -12.13
CA TYR A 253 -1.36 6.41 -12.65
C TYR A 253 -2.82 6.88 -12.74
N PHE A 254 -3.71 6.06 -13.30
CA PHE A 254 -5.12 6.42 -13.48
C PHE A 254 -5.84 6.65 -12.15
N TYR A 255 -5.81 5.67 -11.24
CA TYR A 255 -6.52 5.75 -9.97
C TYR A 255 -5.90 6.72 -8.98
N SER A 256 -4.59 6.95 -9.03
CA SER A 256 -4.00 8.01 -8.20
C SER A 256 -4.53 9.40 -8.55
N ARG A 257 -4.77 9.67 -9.84
CA ARG A 257 -5.42 10.93 -10.24
C ARG A 257 -6.86 11.01 -9.76
N LEU A 258 -7.63 9.92 -9.89
CA LEU A 258 -9.01 9.86 -9.41
C LEU A 258 -9.13 10.04 -7.90
N LEU A 259 -8.18 9.50 -7.12
CA LEU A 259 -8.11 9.69 -5.67
C LEU A 259 -7.66 11.11 -5.24
N GLY A 260 -7.39 12.00 -6.20
CA GLY A 260 -6.91 13.35 -5.93
C GLY A 260 -5.53 13.36 -5.28
N LEU A 261 -4.67 12.40 -5.64
CA LEU A 261 -3.28 12.30 -5.18
C LEU A 261 -2.32 13.11 -6.07
N ALA A 262 -2.77 13.55 -7.26
CA ALA A 262 -1.95 14.19 -8.29
C ALA A 262 -1.20 15.48 -7.86
N GLY A 263 -1.61 16.14 -6.76
CA GLY A 263 -0.96 17.35 -6.23
C GLY A 263 -0.15 17.17 -4.93
N ALA A 264 -0.35 16.07 -4.19
CA ALA A 264 0.27 15.83 -2.87
C ALA A 264 1.08 14.51 -2.79
N PHE A 265 0.92 13.64 -3.79
CA PHE A 265 1.48 12.30 -3.87
C PHE A 265 1.99 12.10 -5.31
N HIS A 266 3.28 12.35 -5.52
CA HIS A 266 3.90 12.00 -6.79
C HIS A 266 4.07 10.48 -6.81
N VAL A 267 3.14 9.75 -7.45
CA VAL A 267 3.24 8.30 -7.62
C VAL A 267 4.46 8.02 -8.51
N PRO A 268 5.49 7.34 -8.01
CA PRO A 268 6.71 7.15 -8.77
C PRO A 268 6.55 5.95 -9.69
N VAL A 269 5.82 6.16 -10.79
CA VAL A 269 5.52 5.13 -11.80
C VAL A 269 6.79 4.42 -12.27
N LEU A 270 7.89 5.16 -12.44
CA LEU A 270 9.20 4.60 -12.82
C LEU A 270 9.75 3.62 -11.76
N LYS A 271 9.56 3.90 -10.46
CA LYS A 271 9.97 2.99 -9.37
C LYS A 271 9.10 1.74 -9.32
N ILE A 272 7.80 1.89 -9.59
CA ILE A 272 6.87 0.76 -9.69
C ILE A 272 7.30 -0.18 -10.84
N VAL A 273 7.56 0.38 -12.02
CA VAL A 273 8.07 -0.38 -13.19
C VAL A 273 9.40 -1.06 -12.86
N SER A 274 10.34 -0.34 -12.24
CA SER A 274 11.64 -0.89 -11.83
C SER A 274 11.50 -2.05 -10.85
N THR A 275 10.61 -1.92 -9.86
CA THR A 275 10.33 -2.98 -8.87
C THR A 275 9.69 -4.21 -9.52
N LEU A 276 8.75 -3.99 -10.44
CA LEU A 276 8.14 -5.07 -11.22
C LEU A 276 9.18 -5.80 -12.08
N LEU A 277 10.07 -5.06 -12.75
CA LEU A 277 11.13 -5.63 -13.56
C LEU A 277 12.12 -6.43 -12.69
N PHE A 278 12.46 -5.91 -11.51
CA PHE A 278 13.31 -6.59 -10.54
C PHE A 278 12.71 -7.93 -10.07
N ILE A 279 11.39 -8.02 -9.92
CA ILE A 279 10.70 -9.26 -9.55
C ILE A 279 10.51 -10.21 -10.74
N LEU A 280 10.35 -9.66 -11.95
CA LEU A 280 10.17 -10.44 -13.17
C LEU A 280 11.48 -11.10 -13.64
N MET A 281 12.61 -10.44 -13.47
CA MET A 281 13.95 -10.93 -13.87
C MET A 281 14.30 -12.34 -13.33
N PRO A 282 14.18 -12.63 -12.01
CA PRO A 282 14.43 -13.98 -11.51
C PRO A 282 13.42 -14.99 -12.06
N MET A 283 12.15 -14.62 -12.20
CA MET A 283 11.10 -15.50 -12.74
C MET A 283 11.41 -15.90 -14.20
N SER A 284 11.75 -14.94 -15.06
CA SER A 284 12.19 -15.21 -16.44
C SER A 284 13.43 -16.10 -16.48
N THR A 285 14.39 -15.89 -15.58
CA THR A 285 15.57 -16.74 -15.44
C THR A 285 15.19 -18.19 -15.13
N GLY A 286 14.22 -18.39 -14.24
CA GLY A 286 13.66 -19.71 -13.92
C GLY A 286 13.07 -20.44 -15.12
N VAL A 287 12.29 -19.74 -15.95
CA VAL A 287 11.71 -20.27 -17.19
C VAL A 287 12.83 -20.71 -18.16
N ILE A 288 13.86 -19.88 -18.31
CA ILE A 288 15.01 -20.18 -19.17
C ILE A 288 15.77 -21.41 -18.66
N ILE A 289 15.98 -21.53 -17.34
CA ILE A 289 16.63 -22.70 -16.72
C ILE A 289 15.82 -23.97 -16.99
N LYS A 290 14.49 -23.92 -16.84
CA LYS A 290 13.62 -25.07 -17.15
C LYS A 290 13.72 -25.49 -18.61
N HIS A 291 13.78 -24.53 -19.52
CA HIS A 291 13.86 -24.80 -20.95
C HIS A 291 15.22 -25.36 -21.37
N LYS A 292 16.32 -24.79 -20.88
CA LYS A 292 17.68 -25.19 -21.29
C LYS A 292 18.27 -26.35 -20.48
N MET A 293 17.91 -26.49 -19.21
CA MET A 293 18.51 -27.43 -18.27
C MET A 293 17.45 -28.08 -17.36
N PRO A 294 16.57 -28.95 -17.90
CA PRO A 294 15.44 -29.52 -17.14
C PRO A 294 15.88 -30.31 -15.91
N ALA A 295 17.03 -31.00 -15.96
CA ALA A 295 17.57 -31.73 -14.81
C ALA A 295 17.91 -30.81 -13.62
N LYS A 296 18.45 -29.60 -13.88
CA LYS A 296 18.71 -28.60 -12.83
C LYS A 296 17.43 -27.97 -12.30
N ALA A 297 16.44 -27.77 -13.17
CA ALA A 297 15.14 -27.24 -12.78
C ALA A 297 14.42 -28.16 -11.79
N ILE A 298 14.48 -29.49 -11.98
CA ILE A 298 13.89 -30.45 -11.04
C ILE A 298 14.54 -30.35 -9.64
N CYS A 299 15.88 -30.20 -9.59
CA CYS A 299 16.58 -30.00 -8.32
C CYS A 299 16.13 -28.71 -7.63
N LEU A 300 16.03 -27.61 -8.38
CA LEU A 300 15.61 -26.31 -7.87
C LEU A 300 14.14 -26.33 -7.39
N GLU A 301 13.23 -26.95 -8.15
CA GLU A 301 11.84 -27.16 -7.75
C GLU A 301 11.71 -27.91 -6.41
N ARG A 302 12.60 -28.88 -6.15
CA ARG A 302 12.61 -29.67 -4.90
C ARG A 302 13.05 -28.86 -3.69
N VAL A 303 14.05 -28.00 -3.84
CA VAL A 303 14.53 -27.08 -2.78
C VAL A 303 13.50 -26.00 -2.47
N VAL A 304 12.64 -25.66 -3.43
CA VAL A 304 11.74 -24.51 -3.29
C VAL A 304 10.46 -24.78 -2.54
N ARG A 305 9.97 -26.03 -2.51
CA ARG A 305 8.84 -26.36 -1.61
C ARG A 305 9.13 -26.01 -0.14
N PRO A 306 10.22 -26.51 0.49
CA PRO A 306 10.53 -26.13 1.86
C PRO A 306 10.88 -24.64 1.97
N LEU A 307 11.59 -24.06 0.99
CA LEU A 307 11.93 -22.63 1.03
C LEU A 307 10.69 -21.72 1.01
N SER A 308 9.72 -22.00 0.12
CA SER A 308 8.48 -21.24 0.02
C SER A 308 7.63 -21.39 1.28
N LEU A 309 7.62 -22.58 1.90
CA LEU A 309 6.98 -22.79 3.19
C LEU A 309 7.67 -21.98 4.29
N THR A 310 9.00 -22.01 4.37
CA THR A 310 9.77 -21.22 5.33
C THR A 310 9.53 -19.73 5.14
N LEU A 311 9.56 -19.22 3.91
CA LEU A 311 9.23 -17.81 3.60
C LEU A 311 7.79 -17.46 3.99
N MET A 312 6.84 -18.39 3.80
CA MET A 312 5.45 -18.21 4.24
C MET A 312 5.38 -18.12 5.77
N PHE A 313 6.04 -19.02 6.52
CA PHE A 313 6.07 -18.97 7.99
C PHE A 313 6.77 -17.71 8.51
N VAL A 314 7.91 -17.32 7.92
CA VAL A 314 8.60 -16.06 8.27
C VAL A 314 7.70 -14.86 7.96
N GLY A 315 7.02 -14.87 6.81
CA GLY A 315 6.05 -13.84 6.43
C GLY A 315 4.88 -13.77 7.40
N ILE A 316 4.30 -14.90 7.81
CA ILE A 316 3.24 -14.99 8.82
C ILE A 316 3.74 -14.51 10.20
N TYR A 317 4.96 -14.87 10.59
CA TYR A 317 5.55 -14.42 11.85
C TYR A 317 5.75 -12.89 11.86
N LEU A 318 6.33 -12.33 10.79
CA LEU A 318 6.46 -10.88 10.62
C LEU A 318 5.08 -10.22 10.58
N ALA A 319 4.13 -10.84 9.88
CA ALA A 319 2.74 -10.41 9.81
C ALA A 319 2.07 -10.42 11.19
N PHE A 320 2.32 -11.40 12.04
CA PHE A 320 1.76 -11.44 13.40
C PHE A 320 2.38 -10.36 14.28
N ARG A 321 3.71 -10.19 14.21
CA ARG A 321 4.45 -9.14 14.95
C ARG A 321 4.01 -7.74 14.57
N MET A 322 3.91 -7.48 13.27
CA MET A 322 3.45 -6.19 12.73
C MET A 322 1.93 -6.08 12.77
N GLY A 323 1.22 -7.19 12.82
CA GLY A 323 -0.23 -7.29 12.74
C GLY A 323 -0.90 -6.65 13.93
N LEU A 324 -0.30 -6.70 15.13
CA LEU A 324 -0.81 -5.96 16.29
C LEU A 324 -0.78 -4.45 16.06
N VAL A 325 0.26 -3.95 15.38
CA VAL A 325 0.43 -2.53 15.02
C VAL A 325 -0.52 -2.15 13.89
N PHE A 326 -0.60 -2.98 12.84
CA PHE A 326 -1.49 -2.77 11.70
C PHE A 326 -2.97 -2.90 12.08
N LEU A 327 -3.34 -3.79 13.00
CA LEU A 327 -4.70 -3.91 13.54
C LEU A 327 -5.10 -2.68 14.35
N ARG A 328 -4.15 -2.05 15.05
CA ARG A 328 -4.40 -0.81 15.78
C ARG A 328 -4.60 0.40 14.86
N MET A 329 -3.99 0.34 13.66
CA MET A 329 -4.16 1.32 12.57
C MET A 329 -5.33 0.98 11.64
N ALA A 330 -5.83 -0.26 11.66
CA ALA A 330 -6.89 -0.73 10.79
C ALA A 330 -8.24 -0.40 11.43
N ASN A 331 -8.96 0.50 10.78
CA ASN A 331 -10.35 0.75 11.12
C ASN A 331 -11.23 -0.39 10.60
N LEU A 332 -12.48 -0.46 11.09
CA LEU A 332 -13.44 -1.49 10.70
C LEU A 332 -13.64 -1.54 9.17
N GLU A 333 -13.60 -0.38 8.51
CA GLU A 333 -13.73 -0.24 7.06
C GLU A 333 -12.59 -0.93 6.30
N VAL A 334 -11.36 -0.85 6.83
CA VAL A 334 -10.18 -1.50 6.23
C VAL A 334 -10.30 -3.02 6.33
N ILE A 335 -10.76 -3.53 7.48
CA ILE A 335 -10.97 -4.98 7.67
C ILE A 335 -12.09 -5.48 6.77
N LEU A 336 -13.21 -4.75 6.72
CA LEU A 336 -14.35 -5.08 5.86
C LEU A 336 -13.93 -5.12 4.39
N LEU A 337 -13.19 -4.11 3.92
CA LEU A 337 -12.70 -4.09 2.55
C LEU A 337 -11.66 -5.18 2.28
N GLY A 338 -10.83 -5.48 3.29
CA GLY A 338 -9.88 -6.59 3.26
C GLY A 338 -10.53 -7.95 3.03
N LEU A 339 -11.70 -8.18 3.62
CA LEU A 339 -12.53 -9.39 3.43
C LEU A 339 -13.31 -9.34 2.10
N LEU A 340 -13.78 -8.15 1.71
CA LEU A 340 -14.63 -8.02 0.53
C LEU A 340 -13.83 -8.17 -0.78
N VAL A 341 -12.60 -7.69 -0.83
CA VAL A 341 -11.76 -7.73 -2.04
C VAL A 341 -11.52 -9.18 -2.53
N PRO A 342 -11.00 -10.12 -1.72
CA PRO A 342 -10.80 -11.50 -2.16
C PRO A 342 -12.12 -12.19 -2.50
N ALA A 343 -13.16 -11.98 -1.66
CA ALA A 343 -14.49 -12.53 -1.89
C ALA A 343 -15.10 -12.09 -3.22
N LEU A 344 -14.98 -10.80 -3.58
CA LEU A 344 -15.42 -10.29 -4.87
C LEU A 344 -14.62 -10.88 -6.03
N GLY A 345 -13.30 -11.05 -5.87
CA GLY A 345 -12.47 -11.69 -6.88
C GLY A 345 -12.91 -13.13 -7.16
N LEU A 346 -13.18 -13.91 -6.11
CA LEU A 346 -13.72 -15.27 -6.25
C LEU A 346 -15.10 -15.23 -6.93
N LEU A 347 -15.98 -14.34 -6.49
CA LEU A 347 -17.35 -14.23 -6.99
C LEU A 347 -17.36 -13.86 -8.47
N PHE A 348 -16.61 -12.84 -8.88
CA PHE A 348 -16.52 -12.41 -10.27
C PHE A 348 -15.89 -13.48 -11.15
N GLY A 349 -14.80 -14.11 -10.70
CA GLY A 349 -14.15 -15.18 -11.46
C GLY A 349 -15.07 -16.38 -11.67
N TYR A 350 -15.74 -16.84 -10.62
CA TYR A 350 -16.68 -17.95 -10.72
C TYR A 350 -17.89 -17.60 -11.58
N SER A 351 -18.49 -16.43 -11.35
CA SER A 351 -19.73 -16.01 -12.03
C SER A 351 -19.49 -15.79 -13.52
N LEU A 352 -18.43 -15.06 -13.89
CA LEU A 352 -18.11 -14.82 -15.30
C LEU A 352 -17.72 -16.12 -16.00
N ALA A 353 -16.89 -16.97 -15.40
CA ALA A 353 -16.55 -18.26 -16.00
C ALA A 353 -17.79 -19.15 -16.23
N LYS A 354 -18.76 -19.10 -15.30
CA LYS A 354 -20.03 -19.82 -15.40
C LYS A 354 -20.97 -19.25 -16.46
N VAL A 355 -21.03 -17.92 -16.62
CA VAL A 355 -21.81 -17.25 -17.69
C VAL A 355 -21.32 -17.69 -19.06
N TYR A 356 -20.01 -17.86 -19.24
CA TYR A 356 -19.41 -18.41 -20.46
C TYR A 356 -19.46 -19.95 -20.55
N LEU A 357 -20.22 -20.62 -19.68
CA LEU A 357 -20.46 -22.07 -19.68
C LEU A 357 -19.17 -22.90 -19.64
N LEU A 358 -18.14 -22.41 -18.95
CA LEU A 358 -16.88 -23.13 -18.82
C LEU A 358 -17.02 -24.37 -17.91
N PRO A 359 -16.21 -25.42 -18.11
CA PRO A 359 -16.22 -26.60 -17.23
C PRO A 359 -15.98 -26.22 -15.77
N LEU A 360 -16.56 -26.99 -14.83
CA LEU A 360 -16.45 -26.70 -13.40
C LEU A 360 -14.99 -26.56 -12.90
N PRO A 361 -14.01 -27.41 -13.30
CA PRO A 361 -12.62 -27.23 -12.91
C PRO A 361 -12.03 -25.90 -13.39
N VAL A 362 -12.41 -25.44 -14.58
CA VAL A 362 -11.98 -24.16 -15.16
C VAL A 362 -12.62 -23.00 -14.39
N CYS A 363 -13.92 -23.08 -14.07
CA CYS A 363 -14.60 -22.05 -13.28
C CYS A 363 -13.96 -21.86 -11.90
N LYS A 364 -13.64 -22.98 -11.23
CA LYS A 364 -12.91 -22.96 -9.94
C LYS A 364 -11.55 -22.30 -10.09
N THR A 365 -10.78 -22.66 -11.12
CA THR A 365 -9.46 -22.06 -11.36
C THR A 365 -9.54 -20.56 -11.60
N VAL A 366 -10.45 -20.12 -12.48
CA VAL A 366 -10.62 -18.68 -12.77
C VAL A 366 -10.97 -17.92 -11.49
N ALA A 367 -11.90 -18.45 -10.69
CA ALA A 367 -12.27 -17.87 -9.39
C ALA A 367 -11.07 -17.74 -8.44
N LEU A 368 -10.30 -18.82 -8.27
CA LEU A 368 -9.15 -18.84 -7.37
C LEU A 368 -8.05 -17.87 -7.82
N GLU A 369 -7.75 -17.82 -9.11
CA GLU A 369 -6.74 -16.90 -9.66
C GLU A 369 -7.15 -15.43 -9.58
N THR A 370 -8.45 -15.11 -9.63
CA THR A 370 -8.95 -13.73 -9.50
C THR A 370 -9.16 -13.31 -8.04
N GLY A 371 -9.49 -14.25 -7.14
CA GLY A 371 -9.68 -13.99 -5.71
C GLY A 371 -8.37 -13.96 -4.91
N MET A 372 -7.40 -14.79 -5.29
CA MET A 372 -6.08 -14.81 -4.67
C MET A 372 -5.15 -13.83 -5.38
N LEU A 373 -5.21 -12.56 -4.99
CA LEU A 373 -4.31 -11.54 -5.49
C LEU A 373 -2.91 -11.67 -4.87
N ASN A 374 -1.88 -11.22 -5.59
CA ASN A 374 -0.52 -11.17 -5.06
C ASN A 374 -0.31 -9.93 -4.15
N SER A 375 -0.94 -9.93 -2.97
CA SER A 375 -0.91 -8.80 -2.05
C SER A 375 0.49 -8.46 -1.52
N PHE A 376 1.39 -9.45 -1.43
CA PHE A 376 2.79 -9.21 -1.06
C PHE A 376 3.55 -8.44 -2.15
N LEU A 377 3.19 -8.61 -3.42
CA LEU A 377 3.74 -7.78 -4.51
C LEU A 377 3.28 -6.33 -4.37
N ALA A 378 1.99 -6.09 -4.08
CA ALA A 378 1.51 -4.73 -3.79
C ALA A 378 2.25 -4.10 -2.61
N LEU A 379 2.41 -4.85 -1.51
CA LEU A 379 3.16 -4.41 -0.34
C LEU A 379 4.60 -4.02 -0.70
N ALA A 380 5.31 -4.88 -1.43
CA ALA A 380 6.68 -4.62 -1.87
C ALA A 380 6.77 -3.38 -2.76
N ILE A 381 5.87 -3.24 -3.73
CA ILE A 381 5.81 -2.06 -4.60
C ILE A 381 5.60 -0.80 -3.78
N ILE A 382 4.67 -0.80 -2.82
CA ILE A 382 4.38 0.36 -1.98
C ILE A 382 5.60 0.74 -1.13
N GLN A 383 6.22 -0.24 -0.48
CA GLN A 383 7.40 -0.03 0.38
C GLN A 383 8.63 0.46 -0.38
N LEU A 384 8.84 -0.04 -1.61
CA LEU A 384 10.00 0.33 -2.43
C LEU A 384 9.78 1.62 -3.23
N SER A 385 8.52 2.00 -3.48
CA SER A 385 8.17 3.14 -4.32
C SER A 385 7.98 4.42 -3.51
N PHE A 386 7.35 4.36 -2.33
CA PHE A 386 6.95 5.53 -1.54
C PHE A 386 7.87 5.82 -0.36
N SER A 387 7.80 7.03 0.19
CA SER A 387 8.54 7.39 1.41
C SER A 387 7.94 6.71 2.64
N GLN A 388 8.78 6.38 3.63
CA GLN A 388 8.42 5.57 4.80
C GLN A 388 7.09 5.90 5.49
N PRO A 389 6.75 7.16 5.86
CA PRO A 389 5.49 7.44 6.55
C PRO A 389 4.26 7.11 5.67
N LYS A 390 4.34 7.46 4.37
CA LYS A 390 3.27 7.22 3.39
C LYS A 390 3.16 5.74 3.02
N ALA A 391 4.31 5.06 2.91
CA ALA A 391 4.38 3.64 2.62
C ALA A 391 3.74 2.82 3.74
N HIS A 392 4.00 3.17 5.01
CA HIS A 392 3.43 2.46 6.15
C HIS A 392 1.90 2.54 6.17
N GLU A 393 1.34 3.73 5.99
CA GLU A 393 -0.12 3.94 5.96
C GLU A 393 -0.80 3.20 4.79
N ALA A 394 -0.24 3.28 3.59
CA ALA A 394 -0.77 2.57 2.42
C ALA A 394 -0.60 1.04 2.52
N SER A 395 0.39 0.56 3.26
CA SER A 395 0.70 -0.88 3.42
C SER A 395 -0.28 -1.64 4.30
N VAL A 396 -1.08 -0.94 5.10
CA VAL A 396 -2.15 -1.55 5.90
C VAL A 396 -3.10 -2.35 4.99
N ALA A 397 -3.45 -1.78 3.83
CA ALA A 397 -4.41 -2.38 2.89
C ALA A 397 -3.95 -3.72 2.29
N PRO A 398 -2.81 -3.83 1.56
CA PRO A 398 -2.34 -5.11 1.02
C PRO A 398 -2.12 -6.15 2.10
N PHE A 399 -1.66 -5.73 3.28
CA PHE A 399 -1.46 -6.62 4.41
C PHE A 399 -2.79 -7.24 4.88
N THR A 400 -3.80 -6.42 5.11
CA THR A 400 -5.14 -6.88 5.53
C THR A 400 -5.75 -7.82 4.48
N VAL A 401 -5.67 -7.47 3.20
CA VAL A 401 -6.15 -8.33 2.10
C VAL A 401 -5.43 -9.68 2.10
N ALA A 402 -4.11 -9.72 2.35
CA ALA A 402 -3.36 -10.98 2.41
C ALA A 402 -3.86 -11.90 3.54
N MET A 403 -4.11 -11.33 4.72
CA MET A 403 -4.60 -12.06 5.89
C MET A 403 -6.04 -12.57 5.68
N CYS A 404 -6.92 -11.71 5.17
CA CYS A 404 -8.30 -12.07 4.85
C CYS A 404 -8.37 -13.14 3.75
N SER A 405 -7.65 -12.94 2.65
CA SER A 405 -7.60 -13.91 1.54
C SER A 405 -7.12 -15.29 2.00
N SER A 406 -6.07 -15.35 2.83
CA SER A 406 -5.56 -16.62 3.37
C SER A 406 -6.61 -17.33 4.24
N SER A 407 -7.32 -16.58 5.07
CA SER A 407 -8.38 -17.08 5.94
C SER A 407 -9.58 -17.59 5.14
N GLU A 408 -10.02 -16.83 4.12
CA GLU A 408 -11.11 -17.19 3.22
C GLU A 408 -10.79 -18.46 2.42
N MET A 409 -9.57 -18.57 1.88
CA MET A 409 -9.15 -19.76 1.13
C MET A 409 -9.12 -21.02 2.02
N LEU A 410 -8.63 -20.88 3.26
CA LEU A 410 -8.61 -21.98 4.21
C LEU A 410 -10.05 -22.40 4.57
N LEU A 411 -10.94 -21.45 4.82
CA LEU A 411 -12.34 -21.71 5.10
C LEU A 411 -13.03 -22.44 3.93
N LEU A 412 -12.81 -21.97 2.69
CA LEU A 412 -13.33 -22.63 1.49
C LEU A 412 -12.84 -24.06 1.36
N LEU A 413 -11.55 -24.31 1.63
CA LEU A 413 -10.98 -25.64 1.63
C LEU A 413 -11.60 -26.56 2.69
N LEU A 414 -11.81 -26.06 3.91
CA LEU A 414 -12.45 -26.81 4.99
C LEU A 414 -13.90 -27.15 4.64
N VAL A 415 -14.68 -26.19 4.15
CA VAL A 415 -16.06 -26.39 3.71
C VAL A 415 -16.13 -27.39 2.55
N TYR A 416 -15.22 -27.29 1.59
CA TYR A 416 -15.14 -28.23 0.46
C TYR A 416 -14.87 -29.66 0.95
N LYS A 417 -13.89 -29.85 1.84
CA LYS A 417 -13.59 -31.16 2.43
C LYS A 417 -14.74 -31.71 3.29
N ALA A 418 -15.40 -30.86 4.07
CA ALA A 418 -16.54 -31.25 4.88
C ALA A 418 -17.72 -31.76 4.02
N LYS A 419 -18.02 -31.08 2.90
CA LYS A 419 -19.06 -31.51 1.95
C LYS A 419 -18.74 -32.80 1.19
N ARG A 420 -17.46 -33.14 1.04
CA ARG A 420 -17.02 -34.39 0.38
C ARG A 420 -16.89 -35.61 1.30
N ARG A 421 -16.73 -35.41 2.62
CA ARG A 421 -16.72 -36.53 3.58
C ARG A 421 -17.99 -37.40 3.61
N PRO A 422 -19.22 -36.90 3.42
CA PRO A 422 -20.41 -37.76 3.49
C PRO A 422 -20.60 -38.74 2.31
N SER A 423 -19.82 -38.64 1.22
CA SER A 423 -19.96 -39.55 0.07
C SER A 423 -19.01 -40.77 0.09
N LEU A 424 -18.01 -40.80 0.97
CA LEU A 424 -17.04 -41.91 1.07
C LEU A 424 -17.47 -43.01 2.06
N SER A 425 -18.47 -42.74 2.90
CA SER A 425 -18.99 -43.70 3.88
C SER A 425 -20.11 -44.60 3.33
N THR A 426 -20.66 -44.31 2.15
CA THR A 426 -21.78 -45.08 1.55
C THR A 426 -21.35 -46.15 0.55
N GLU A 427 -20.08 -46.16 0.13
CA GLU A 427 -19.57 -47.09 -0.89
C GLU A 427 -18.87 -48.33 -0.31
N TYR A 428 -18.59 -48.34 1.01
CA TYR A 428 -18.02 -49.50 1.71
C TYR A 428 -19.06 -50.48 2.28
N GLU A 429 -20.36 -50.22 2.13
CA GLU A 429 -21.44 -51.06 2.68
C GLU A 429 -22.23 -51.83 1.60
N LYS A 430 -21.71 -51.90 0.37
CA LYS A 430 -22.36 -52.60 -0.76
C LYS A 430 -21.47 -53.59 -1.50
N THR A 431 -20.68 -54.37 -0.78
CA THR A 431 -20.16 -55.65 -1.28
C THR A 431 -20.76 -56.78 -0.44
N PRO A 432 -21.76 -57.54 -0.94
CA PRO A 432 -22.15 -58.77 -0.29
C PRO A 432 -21.00 -59.78 -0.45
N LEU A 433 -20.54 -60.30 0.69
CA LEU A 433 -19.72 -61.51 0.77
C LEU A 433 -20.54 -62.67 0.21
N VAL A 434 -20.20 -63.13 -0.99
CA VAL A 434 -20.43 -64.51 -1.45
C VAL A 434 -19.18 -64.95 -2.20
#